data_AF-A0A929L2P4-F1
#
_entry.id   AF-A0A929L2P4-F1
#
_cell.length_a   1.000
_cell.length_b   1.000
_cell.length_c   1.000
_cell.angle_alpha   90.00
_cell.angle_beta   90.00
_cell.angle_gamma   90.00
#
_symmetry.space_group_name_H-M   'P 1'
#
loop_
_entity.id
_entity.type
_entity.pdbx_description
1 polymer ?
#
loop_
_entity_poly.entity_id
_entity_poly.type
_entity_poly.pdbx_seq_one_letter_code
_entity_poly.pdbx_strand_id
1 'polypeptide(L)'
;MEISKRLKKIASLADESVIADIGCDHALVCIEAIEQGKVQKAYACDLREGPLKQAKINIARHGLSDRITTRLESGIHNLPEDTKQILICGMGGKLIEQILSEDPIGPNVQSMLLSAHKDTPDLRRWLIENGWLIENEWMVEDGHFYPILKVIRNTDPNQIPVLLQDQGSLNFGFYPIVNEDYKNYLDWQINLWQTIITNMPEPAKSRQQDLIDLAKKRQASLS
;
A
#
# COMPACT_ATOMS: atom_id res chain seq x y z
N MET A 1 -20.69 11.13 3.81
CA MET A 1 -19.32 11.47 4.25
C MET A 1 -18.49 11.57 2.99
N GLU A 2 -17.64 12.58 2.85
CA GLU A 2 -16.75 12.66 1.70
C GLU A 2 -15.52 11.76 1.95
N ILE A 3 -15.29 10.82 1.03
CA ILE A 3 -14.14 9.91 1.07
C ILE A 3 -12.84 10.65 0.71
N SER A 4 -11.78 10.43 1.48
CA SER A 4 -10.52 11.18 1.34
C SER A 4 -9.83 10.94 -0.01
N LYS A 5 -8.93 11.84 -0.42
CA LYS A 5 -8.17 11.71 -1.68
C LYS A 5 -7.40 10.39 -1.72
N ARG A 6 -6.78 10.00 -0.59
CA ARG A 6 -6.09 8.71 -0.43
C ARG A 6 -7.02 7.52 -0.69
N LEU A 7 -8.16 7.46 -0.02
CA LEU A 7 -9.09 6.33 -0.14
C LEU A 7 -9.73 6.25 -1.54
N LYS A 8 -10.09 7.40 -2.14
CA LYS A 8 -10.52 7.49 -3.54
C LYS A 8 -9.47 6.93 -4.49
N LYS A 9 -8.19 7.27 -4.28
CA LYS A 9 -7.11 6.75 -5.11
C LYS A 9 -6.98 5.24 -4.97
N ILE A 10 -6.98 4.69 -3.75
CA ILE A 10 -6.92 3.24 -3.52
C ILE A 10 -8.08 2.53 -4.22
N ALA A 11 -9.32 2.99 -4.02
CA ALA A 11 -10.49 2.44 -4.70
C ALA A 11 -10.37 2.50 -6.23
N SER A 12 -9.77 3.57 -6.75
CA SER A 12 -9.55 3.71 -8.19
C SER A 12 -8.46 2.79 -8.76
N LEU A 13 -7.56 2.29 -7.92
CA LEU A 13 -6.49 1.39 -8.32
C LEU A 13 -6.88 -0.08 -8.20
N ALA A 14 -7.98 -0.39 -7.48
CA ALA A 14 -8.53 -1.73 -7.45
C ALA A 14 -8.96 -2.14 -8.87
N ASP A 15 -8.40 -3.24 -9.36
CA ASP A 15 -8.50 -3.66 -10.76
C ASP A 15 -8.87 -5.13 -10.93
N GLU A 16 -9.29 -5.79 -9.84
CA GLU A 16 -9.82 -7.15 -9.84
C GLU A 16 -11.32 -7.19 -9.50
N SER A 17 -12.02 -8.22 -10.00
CA SER A 17 -13.47 -8.34 -9.84
C SER A 17 -13.93 -8.61 -8.40
N VAL A 18 -13.08 -9.25 -7.59
CA VAL A 18 -13.35 -9.57 -6.18
C VAL A 18 -12.18 -9.13 -5.31
N ILE A 19 -12.45 -8.18 -4.41
CA ILE A 19 -11.43 -7.64 -3.49
C ILE A 19 -11.70 -8.03 -2.04
N ALA A 20 -10.64 -8.10 -1.23
CA ALA A 20 -10.72 -8.13 0.23
C ALA A 20 -9.98 -6.92 0.81
N ASP A 21 -10.66 -6.07 1.56
CA ASP A 21 -10.12 -4.88 2.23
C ASP A 21 -9.85 -5.21 3.71
N ILE A 22 -8.57 -5.31 4.07
CA ILE A 22 -8.11 -5.76 5.39
C ILE A 22 -7.88 -4.57 6.30
N GLY A 23 -8.58 -4.54 7.44
CA GLY A 23 -8.63 -3.38 8.33
C GLY A 23 -9.49 -2.26 7.76
N CYS A 24 -10.66 -2.63 7.21
CA CYS A 24 -11.50 -1.72 6.45
C CYS A 24 -11.96 -0.51 7.28
N ASP A 25 -11.72 0.70 6.77
CA ASP A 25 -12.25 1.93 7.36
C ASP A 25 -13.71 2.11 6.94
N HIS A 26 -14.62 1.47 7.68
CA HIS A 26 -16.07 1.54 7.48
C HIS A 26 -16.54 1.17 6.05
N ALA A 27 -15.79 0.29 5.38
CA ALA A 27 -15.99 -0.17 3.99
C ALA A 27 -15.99 0.92 2.92
N LEU A 28 -15.44 2.11 3.19
CA LEU A 28 -15.46 3.24 2.24
C LEU A 28 -14.76 2.91 0.92
N VAL A 29 -13.62 2.20 0.96
CA VAL A 29 -12.89 1.78 -0.25
C VAL A 29 -13.70 0.76 -1.05
N CYS A 30 -14.31 -0.23 -0.39
CA CYS A 30 -15.14 -1.24 -1.04
C CYS A 30 -16.35 -0.61 -1.75
N ILE A 31 -17.04 0.32 -1.09
CA ILE A 31 -18.19 1.03 -1.64
C ILE A 31 -17.77 1.82 -2.88
N GLU A 32 -16.75 2.66 -2.75
CA GLU A 32 -16.26 3.50 -3.84
C GLU A 32 -15.79 2.66 -5.05
N ALA A 33 -15.07 1.56 -4.82
CA ALA A 33 -14.57 0.69 -5.90
C ALA A 33 -15.71 -0.01 -6.67
N ILE A 34 -16.79 -0.36 -5.97
CA ILE A 34 -18.00 -0.94 -6.56
C ILE A 34 -18.81 0.11 -7.34
N GLU A 35 -18.97 1.31 -6.78
CA GLU A 35 -19.69 2.41 -7.43
C GLU A 35 -18.98 2.91 -8.69
N GLN A 36 -17.63 2.84 -8.72
CA GLN A 36 -16.84 3.09 -9.94
C GLN A 36 -16.95 1.97 -10.99
N GLY A 37 -17.65 0.87 -10.69
CA GLY A 37 -17.84 -0.25 -11.61
C GLY A 37 -16.61 -1.13 -11.85
N LYS A 38 -15.54 -0.96 -11.06
CA LYS A 38 -14.29 -1.72 -11.18
C LYS A 38 -14.38 -3.08 -10.49
N VAL A 39 -15.06 -3.09 -9.35
CA VAL A 39 -15.20 -4.25 -8.48
C VAL A 39 -16.64 -4.77 -8.56
N GLN A 40 -16.81 -6.08 -8.68
CA GLN A 40 -18.12 -6.73 -8.71
C GLN A 40 -18.57 -7.11 -7.30
N LYS A 41 -17.63 -7.60 -6.48
CA LYS A 41 -17.86 -8.07 -5.12
C LYS A 41 -16.71 -7.67 -4.20
N ALA A 42 -17.00 -7.37 -2.93
CA ALA A 42 -15.97 -7.02 -1.96
C ALA A 42 -16.19 -7.68 -0.59
N TYR A 43 -15.08 -8.00 0.07
CA TYR A 43 -15.05 -8.40 1.46
C TYR A 43 -14.44 -7.28 2.30
N ALA A 44 -15.23 -6.71 3.22
CA ALA A 44 -14.77 -5.68 4.15
C ALA A 44 -14.39 -6.35 5.47
N CYS A 45 -13.10 -6.49 5.73
CA CYS A 45 -12.56 -7.29 6.84
C CYS A 45 -12.00 -6.38 7.94
N ASP A 46 -12.31 -6.67 9.20
CA ASP A 46 -11.70 -6.00 10.36
C ASP A 46 -11.68 -6.95 11.56
N LEU A 47 -10.74 -6.76 12.47
CA LEU A 47 -10.64 -7.51 13.73
C LEU A 47 -11.70 -7.05 14.76
N ARG A 48 -12.23 -5.85 14.60
CA ARG A 48 -13.11 -5.20 15.59
C ARG A 48 -14.54 -5.12 15.08
N GLU A 49 -15.50 -5.50 15.93
CA GLU A 49 -16.93 -5.37 15.59
C GLU A 49 -17.38 -3.92 15.37
N GLY A 50 -16.75 -2.96 16.05
CA GLY A 50 -17.13 -1.54 15.97
C GLY A 50 -17.05 -0.98 14.54
N PRO A 51 -15.87 -1.00 13.89
CA PRO A 51 -15.71 -0.67 12.49
C PRO A 51 -16.67 -1.41 11.56
N LEU A 52 -16.88 -2.71 11.77
CA LEU A 52 -17.78 -3.53 10.94
C LEU A 52 -19.25 -3.17 11.10
N LYS A 53 -19.71 -2.77 12.29
CA LYS A 53 -21.07 -2.28 12.50
C LYS A 53 -21.32 -1.03 11.67
N GLN A 54 -20.35 -0.11 11.64
CA GLN A 54 -20.43 1.08 10.78
C GLN A 54 -20.32 0.75 9.30
N ALA A 55 -19.44 -0.19 8.93
CA ALA A 55 -19.35 -0.70 7.57
C ALA A 55 -20.70 -1.23 7.07
N LYS A 56 -21.39 -2.08 7.85
CA LYS A 56 -22.73 -2.59 7.51
C LYS A 56 -23.75 -1.47 7.27
N ILE A 57 -23.74 -0.44 8.11
CA ILE A 57 -24.63 0.73 7.97
C ILE A 57 -24.34 1.46 6.65
N ASN A 58 -23.06 1.71 6.34
CA ASN A 58 -22.67 2.39 5.11
C ASN A 58 -23.00 1.56 3.87
N ILE A 59 -22.67 0.26 3.87
CA ILE A 59 -23.01 -0.67 2.78
C ILE A 59 -24.51 -0.67 2.50
N ALA A 60 -25.34 -0.75 3.54
CA ALA A 60 -26.80 -0.74 3.39
C ALA A 60 -27.33 0.60 2.86
N ARG A 61 -26.76 1.73 3.30
CA ARG A 61 -27.12 3.07 2.81
C ARG A 61 -26.85 3.25 1.31
N HIS A 62 -25.81 2.61 0.79
CA HIS A 62 -25.45 2.62 -0.63
C HIS A 62 -26.18 1.52 -1.42
N GLY A 63 -26.99 0.68 -0.77
CA GLY A 63 -27.72 -0.40 -1.43
C GLY A 63 -26.84 -1.52 -1.96
N LEU A 64 -25.66 -1.74 -1.36
CA LEU A 64 -24.63 -2.69 -1.84
C LEU A 64 -24.53 -3.96 -0.98
N SER A 65 -25.53 -4.24 -0.16
CA SER A 65 -25.51 -5.37 0.79
C SER A 65 -25.43 -6.75 0.12
N ASP A 66 -25.80 -6.85 -1.16
CA ASP A 66 -25.68 -8.05 -2.00
C ASP A 66 -24.27 -8.22 -2.60
N ARG A 67 -23.46 -7.16 -2.61
CA ARG A 67 -22.13 -7.13 -3.24
C ARG A 67 -20.98 -6.95 -2.26
N ILE A 68 -21.22 -6.37 -1.09
CA ILE A 68 -20.20 -6.18 -0.04
C ILE A 68 -20.57 -7.01 1.19
N THR A 69 -19.68 -7.91 1.58
CA THR A 69 -19.85 -8.74 2.78
C THR A 69 -18.82 -8.34 3.83
N THR A 70 -19.28 -7.97 5.03
CA THR A 70 -18.38 -7.70 6.17
C THR A 70 -17.93 -8.99 6.82
N ARG A 71 -16.65 -9.09 7.20
CA ARG A 71 -16.08 -10.27 7.89
C ARG A 71 -15.29 -9.84 9.12
N LEU A 72 -15.54 -10.51 10.25
CA LEU A 72 -14.76 -10.32 11.48
C LEU A 72 -13.56 -11.26 11.43
N GLU A 73 -12.42 -10.76 10.96
CA GLU A 73 -11.23 -11.57 10.66
C GLU A 73 -9.95 -10.86 11.07
N SER A 74 -8.95 -11.66 11.46
CA SER A 74 -7.59 -11.20 11.69
C SER A 74 -6.76 -11.45 10.45
N GLY A 75 -6.21 -10.38 9.84
CA GLY A 75 -5.34 -10.52 8.68
C GLY A 75 -6.03 -11.17 7.48
N ILE A 76 -5.38 -12.18 6.88
CA ILE A 76 -5.81 -12.83 5.63
C ILE A 76 -6.20 -14.31 5.80
N HIS A 77 -6.27 -14.81 7.03
CA HIS A 77 -6.40 -16.23 7.38
C HIS A 77 -7.56 -16.97 6.68
N ASN A 78 -8.76 -16.39 6.67
CA ASN A 78 -9.99 -17.04 6.20
C ASN A 78 -10.65 -16.29 5.04
N LEU A 79 -9.83 -15.68 4.18
CA LEU A 79 -10.34 -15.02 3.00
C LEU A 79 -11.07 -16.01 2.07
N PRO A 80 -12.24 -15.64 1.53
CA PRO A 80 -12.96 -16.49 0.60
C PRO A 80 -12.14 -16.83 -0.65
N GLU A 81 -12.29 -18.05 -1.16
CA GLU A 81 -11.49 -18.56 -2.29
C GLU A 81 -11.63 -17.74 -3.57
N ASP A 82 -12.76 -17.05 -3.76
CA ASP A 82 -13.01 -16.20 -4.93
C ASP A 82 -12.25 -14.86 -4.87
N THR A 83 -11.58 -14.54 -3.76
CA THR A 83 -10.77 -13.32 -3.61
C THR A 83 -9.66 -13.28 -4.66
N LYS A 84 -9.61 -12.18 -5.43
CA LYS A 84 -8.62 -11.95 -6.50
C LYS A 84 -7.59 -10.88 -6.14
N GLN A 85 -7.97 -9.89 -5.33
CA GLN A 85 -7.05 -8.85 -4.86
C GLN A 85 -7.22 -8.57 -3.37
N ILE A 86 -6.10 -8.36 -2.68
CA ILE A 86 -6.09 -7.99 -1.27
C ILE A 86 -5.66 -6.52 -1.15
N LEU A 87 -6.39 -5.73 -0.36
CA LEU A 87 -6.05 -4.36 -0.02
C LEU A 87 -5.63 -4.31 1.45
N ILE A 88 -4.44 -3.79 1.74
CA ILE A 88 -3.99 -3.54 3.13
C ILE A 88 -3.44 -2.12 3.20
N CYS A 89 -4.28 -1.18 3.65
CA CYS A 89 -4.00 0.25 3.58
C CYS A 89 -4.14 0.92 4.95
N GLY A 90 -3.30 1.93 5.22
CA GLY A 90 -3.37 2.71 6.46
C GLY A 90 -2.68 2.05 7.66
N MET A 91 -1.98 0.94 7.47
CA MET A 91 -1.18 0.24 8.50
C MET A 91 0.31 0.62 8.40
N GLY A 92 1.10 0.30 9.42
CA GLY A 92 2.57 0.45 9.34
C GLY A 92 3.20 -0.74 8.61
N GLY A 93 4.32 -0.54 7.92
CA GLY A 93 4.97 -1.57 7.08
C GLY A 93 5.16 -2.90 7.80
N LYS A 94 5.73 -2.88 9.02
CA LYS A 94 5.94 -4.10 9.83
C LYS A 94 4.66 -4.88 10.16
N LEU A 95 3.53 -4.18 10.34
CA LEU A 95 2.26 -4.86 10.59
C LEU A 95 1.73 -5.51 9.30
N ILE A 96 1.93 -4.86 8.15
CA ILE A 96 1.60 -5.45 6.85
C ILE A 96 2.46 -6.70 6.63
N GLU A 97 3.78 -6.63 6.86
CA GLU A 97 4.68 -7.79 6.80
C GLU A 97 4.19 -8.93 7.68
N GLN A 98 3.83 -8.63 8.95
CA GLN A 98 3.30 -9.61 9.88
C GLN A 98 2.04 -10.29 9.31
N ILE A 99 1.04 -9.53 8.90
CA ILE A 99 -0.22 -10.05 8.32
C ILE A 99 0.05 -10.94 7.11
N LEU A 100 0.98 -10.55 6.24
CA LEU A 100 1.31 -11.30 5.03
C LEU A 100 2.20 -12.53 5.31
N SER A 101 2.84 -12.59 6.49
CA SER A 101 3.71 -13.69 6.91
C SER A 101 3.00 -14.77 7.72
N GLU A 102 1.92 -14.40 8.43
CA GLU A 102 1.19 -15.31 9.32
C GLU A 102 0.41 -16.37 8.55
N ASP A 103 -0.07 -16.02 7.35
CA ASP A 103 -0.96 -16.85 6.55
C ASP A 103 -0.53 -16.91 5.08
N PRO A 104 -0.66 -18.07 4.42
CA PRO A 104 -0.37 -18.18 3.00
C PRO A 104 -1.42 -17.41 2.18
N ILE A 105 -0.95 -16.55 1.28
CA ILE A 105 -1.84 -15.90 0.32
C ILE A 105 -2.39 -16.95 -0.66
N GLY A 106 -3.71 -17.04 -0.72
CA GLY A 106 -4.44 -18.01 -1.53
C GLY A 106 -4.04 -18.01 -3.02
N PRO A 107 -4.14 -19.16 -3.70
CA PRO A 107 -3.68 -19.31 -5.09
C PRO A 107 -4.48 -18.47 -6.10
N ASN A 108 -5.71 -18.08 -5.75
CA ASN A 108 -6.59 -17.27 -6.60
C ASN A 108 -6.27 -15.77 -6.57
N VAL A 109 -5.47 -15.32 -5.60
CA VAL A 109 -5.06 -13.92 -5.47
C VAL A 109 -4.04 -13.59 -6.55
N GLN A 110 -4.42 -12.67 -7.44
CA GLN A 110 -3.64 -12.18 -8.57
C GLN A 110 -2.70 -11.05 -8.14
N SER A 111 -3.16 -10.16 -7.28
CA SER A 111 -2.43 -8.95 -6.87
C SER A 111 -2.79 -8.47 -5.47
N MET A 112 -2.01 -7.52 -4.95
CA MET A 112 -2.28 -6.80 -3.72
C MET A 112 -2.06 -5.31 -3.92
N LEU A 113 -2.85 -4.48 -3.23
CA LEU A 113 -2.58 -3.04 -3.06
C LEU A 113 -2.23 -2.78 -1.61
N LEU A 114 -1.01 -2.31 -1.38
CA LEU A 114 -0.46 -2.08 -0.04
C LEU A 114 -0.16 -0.60 0.12
N SER A 115 -0.65 0.02 1.19
CA SER A 115 -0.34 1.42 1.51
C SER A 115 0.08 1.55 2.97
N ALA A 116 1.39 1.46 3.19
CA ALA A 116 1.99 1.62 4.50
C ALA A 116 2.18 3.11 4.84
N HIS A 117 1.76 3.56 6.02
CA HIS A 117 1.95 4.95 6.45
C HIS A 117 3.37 5.23 7.00
N LYS A 118 4.18 4.19 7.21
CA LYS A 118 5.58 4.24 7.66
C LYS A 118 6.27 2.93 7.30
N ASP A 119 7.60 2.91 7.40
CA ASP A 119 8.44 1.73 7.17
C ASP A 119 8.27 1.13 5.76
N THR A 120 7.86 1.93 4.76
CA THR A 120 7.67 1.47 3.38
C THR A 120 8.94 0.89 2.76
N PRO A 121 10.16 1.44 2.98
CA PRO A 121 11.38 0.83 2.46
C PRO A 121 11.63 -0.59 2.97
N ASP A 122 11.34 -0.85 4.25
CA ASP A 122 11.45 -2.18 4.86
C ASP A 122 10.40 -3.12 4.26
N LEU A 123 9.15 -2.65 4.08
CA LEU A 123 8.10 -3.42 3.43
C LEU A 123 8.49 -3.80 1.98
N ARG A 124 9.05 -2.87 1.19
CA ARG A 124 9.52 -3.20 -0.18
C ARG A 124 10.57 -4.30 -0.16
N ARG A 125 11.52 -4.22 0.76
CA ARG A 125 12.57 -5.23 0.93
C ARG A 125 11.96 -6.60 1.28
N TRP A 126 11.10 -6.64 2.29
CA TRP A 126 10.44 -7.86 2.72
C TRP A 126 9.62 -8.50 1.59
N LEU A 127 8.87 -7.71 0.82
CA LEU A 127 8.10 -8.20 -0.32
C LEU A 127 9.01 -8.91 -1.33
N ILE A 128 10.12 -8.28 -1.73
CA ILE A 128 11.08 -8.84 -2.68
C ILE A 128 11.73 -10.13 -2.14
N GLU A 129 12.15 -10.12 -0.88
CA GLU A 129 12.75 -11.29 -0.20
C GLU A 129 11.78 -12.48 -0.12
N ASN A 130 10.48 -12.21 -0.06
CA ASN A 130 9.43 -13.23 0.04
C ASN A 130 8.77 -13.58 -1.30
N GLY A 131 9.44 -13.29 -2.43
CA GLY A 131 8.98 -13.71 -3.75
C GLY A 131 7.82 -12.90 -4.31
N TRP A 132 7.68 -11.65 -3.87
CA TRP A 132 6.75 -10.68 -4.45
C TRP A 132 7.48 -9.67 -5.33
N LEU A 133 6.79 -9.15 -6.34
CA LEU A 133 7.27 -8.11 -7.22
C LEU A 133 6.35 -6.90 -7.09
N ILE A 134 6.94 -5.72 -6.96
CA ILE A 134 6.21 -4.45 -7.06
C ILE A 134 6.03 -4.17 -8.56
N GLU A 135 4.79 -4.08 -9.03
CA GLU A 135 4.47 -3.81 -10.43
C GLU A 135 4.44 -2.31 -10.69
N ASN A 136 3.77 -1.56 -9.83
CA ASN A 136 3.61 -0.11 -9.92
C ASN A 136 3.51 0.51 -8.53
N GLU A 137 3.85 1.79 -8.44
CA GLU A 137 3.71 2.57 -7.23
C GLU A 137 3.07 3.92 -7.52
N TRP A 138 2.28 4.42 -6.60
CA TRP A 138 1.70 5.75 -6.65
C TRP A 138 2.03 6.50 -5.38
N MET A 139 2.21 7.80 -5.51
CA MET A 139 2.27 8.72 -4.38
C MET A 139 1.00 9.56 -4.35
N VAL A 140 0.41 9.69 -3.17
CA VAL A 140 -0.74 10.55 -2.93
C VAL A 140 -0.46 11.48 -1.77
N GLU A 141 -0.59 12.78 -2.00
CA GLU A 141 -0.59 13.78 -0.93
C GLU A 141 -2.02 14.01 -0.43
N ASP A 142 -2.26 13.73 0.86
CA ASP A 142 -3.54 13.89 1.58
C ASP A 142 -3.26 14.28 3.05
N GLY A 143 -2.67 15.46 3.26
CA GLY A 143 -2.12 15.91 4.55
C GLY A 143 -0.75 15.30 4.91
N HIS A 144 -0.50 14.09 4.41
CA HIS A 144 0.80 13.41 4.39
C HIS A 144 1.02 12.74 3.02
N PHE A 145 2.24 12.25 2.78
CA PHE A 145 2.56 11.44 1.60
C PHE A 145 2.28 9.96 1.86
N TYR A 146 1.39 9.37 1.06
CA TYR A 146 1.01 7.97 1.15
C TYR A 146 1.49 7.21 -0.09
N PRO A 147 2.51 6.33 0.04
CA PRO A 147 2.84 5.40 -1.02
C PRO A 147 1.76 4.32 -1.12
N ILE A 148 1.39 3.96 -2.35
CA ILE A 148 0.51 2.83 -2.67
C ILE A 148 1.28 1.93 -3.62
N LEU A 149 1.46 0.67 -3.25
CA LEU A 149 2.22 -0.32 -3.99
C LEU A 149 1.25 -1.34 -4.57
N LYS A 150 1.28 -1.54 -5.90
CA LYS A 150 0.67 -2.72 -6.52
C LYS A 150 1.70 -3.82 -6.59
N VAL A 151 1.34 -4.97 -6.03
CA VAL A 151 2.23 -6.10 -5.82
C VAL A 151 1.63 -7.34 -6.46
N ILE A 152 2.47 -8.11 -7.15
CA ILE A 152 2.11 -9.36 -7.81
C ILE A 152 3.12 -10.45 -7.43
N ARG A 153 2.80 -11.71 -7.72
CA ARG A 153 3.74 -12.82 -7.51
C ARG A 153 4.95 -12.65 -8.42
N ASN A 154 6.15 -12.86 -7.87
CA ASN A 154 7.35 -12.89 -8.68
C ASN A 154 7.42 -14.21 -9.47
N THR A 155 7.50 -14.13 -10.80
CA THR A 155 7.65 -15.28 -11.70
C THR A 155 9.09 -15.53 -12.13
N ASP A 156 10.02 -14.62 -11.81
CA ASP A 156 11.46 -14.75 -12.06
C ASP A 156 12.28 -14.51 -10.77
N PRO A 157 12.61 -15.55 -10.01
CA PRO A 157 13.41 -15.42 -8.79
C PRO A 157 14.81 -14.84 -9.02
N ASN A 158 15.36 -14.88 -10.24
CA ASN A 158 16.71 -14.40 -10.53
C ASN A 158 16.85 -12.88 -10.41
N GLN A 159 15.74 -12.14 -10.46
CA GLN A 159 15.77 -10.69 -10.29
C GLN A 159 15.93 -10.25 -8.83
N ILE A 160 15.65 -11.13 -7.85
CA ILE A 160 15.64 -10.78 -6.41
C ILE A 160 16.99 -10.16 -5.97
N PRO A 161 18.17 -10.76 -6.23
CA PRO A 161 19.44 -10.18 -5.81
C PRO A 161 19.71 -8.81 -6.41
N VAL A 162 19.27 -8.58 -7.66
CA VAL A 162 19.45 -7.29 -8.35
C VAL A 162 18.56 -6.23 -7.73
N LEU A 163 17.28 -6.55 -7.50
CA LEU A 163 16.32 -5.63 -6.88
C LEU A 163 16.76 -5.22 -5.46
N LEU A 164 17.30 -6.15 -4.67
CA LEU A 164 17.75 -5.88 -3.30
C LEU A 164 19.00 -4.98 -3.21
N GLN A 165 19.77 -4.86 -4.29
CA GLN A 165 20.93 -3.97 -4.38
C GLN A 165 20.54 -2.52 -4.69
N ASP A 166 19.38 -2.28 -5.32
CA ASP A 166 18.92 -0.94 -5.69
C ASP A 166 18.34 -0.18 -4.48
N GLN A 167 19.24 0.42 -3.68
CA GLN A 167 18.84 1.22 -2.53
C GLN A 167 18.00 2.45 -2.91
N GLY A 168 18.17 3.01 -4.11
CA GLY A 168 17.36 4.13 -4.56
C GLY A 168 15.90 3.72 -4.70
N SER A 169 15.65 2.63 -5.41
CA SER A 169 14.30 2.10 -5.59
C SER A 169 13.68 1.53 -4.31
N LEU A 170 14.48 0.89 -3.44
CA LEU A 170 13.98 0.44 -2.15
C LEU A 170 13.48 1.60 -1.28
N ASN A 171 14.16 2.75 -1.30
CA ASN A 171 13.75 3.91 -0.49
C ASN A 171 12.64 4.74 -1.17
N PHE A 172 12.71 4.93 -2.48
CA PHE A 172 11.87 5.91 -3.19
C PHE A 172 10.91 5.29 -4.22
N GLY A 173 10.90 3.98 -4.36
CA GLY A 173 10.05 3.22 -5.27
C GLY A 173 10.77 2.73 -6.52
N PHE A 174 10.51 1.48 -6.90
CA PHE A 174 10.97 0.84 -8.13
C PHE A 174 10.28 1.43 -9.35
N TYR A 175 8.94 1.43 -9.34
CA TYR A 175 8.12 1.82 -10.49
C TYR A 175 7.06 2.88 -10.13
N PRO A 176 7.46 4.04 -9.57
CA PRO A 176 6.54 5.11 -9.23
C PRO A 176 5.98 5.77 -10.49
N ILE A 177 4.67 5.98 -10.50
CA ILE A 177 4.03 6.87 -11.46
C ILE A 177 4.45 8.30 -11.14
N VAL A 178 5.20 8.90 -12.06
CA VAL A 178 5.76 10.24 -11.89
C VAL A 178 4.65 11.27 -12.10
N ASN A 179 4.11 11.78 -11.01
CA ASN A 179 3.17 12.89 -10.95
C ASN A 179 3.69 14.00 -10.03
N GLU A 180 2.90 15.05 -9.85
CA GLU A 180 3.23 16.17 -8.95
C GLU A 180 3.41 15.71 -7.50
N ASP A 181 2.48 14.90 -6.97
CA ASP A 181 2.57 14.34 -5.60
C ASP A 181 3.90 13.58 -5.37
N TYR A 182 4.39 12.81 -6.34
CA TYR A 182 5.66 12.09 -6.22
C TYR A 182 6.88 13.01 -6.26
N LYS A 183 6.85 14.07 -7.09
CA LYS A 183 7.92 15.09 -7.11
C LYS A 183 7.97 15.84 -5.78
N ASN A 184 6.80 16.29 -5.30
CA ASN A 184 6.65 16.97 -4.01
C ASN A 184 7.12 16.08 -2.84
N TYR A 185 6.85 14.77 -2.90
CA TYR A 185 7.35 13.82 -1.92
C TYR A 185 8.89 13.80 -1.86
N LEU A 186 9.56 13.73 -3.02
CA LEU A 186 11.02 13.73 -3.05
C LEU A 186 11.60 15.04 -2.51
N ASP A 187 11.05 16.19 -2.91
CA ASP A 187 11.44 17.49 -2.40
C ASP A 187 11.25 17.59 -0.89
N TRP A 188 10.09 17.19 -0.40
CA TRP A 188 9.78 17.17 1.02
C TRP A 188 10.76 16.28 1.79
N GLN A 189 11.03 15.07 1.30
CA GLN A 189 11.91 14.12 1.96
C GLN A 189 13.35 14.64 2.03
N ILE A 190 13.87 15.22 0.95
CA ILE A 190 15.20 15.85 0.90
C ILE A 190 15.28 16.99 1.93
N ASN A 191 14.30 17.89 1.93
CA ASN A 191 14.28 19.04 2.84
C ASN A 191 14.17 18.62 4.31
N LEU A 192 13.32 17.63 4.60
CA LEU A 192 13.16 17.07 5.93
C LEU A 192 14.50 16.52 6.44
N TRP A 193 15.17 15.69 5.64
CA TRP A 193 16.43 15.08 6.04
C TRP A 193 17.59 16.07 6.11
N GLN A 194 17.64 17.07 5.22
CA GLN A 194 18.60 18.17 5.33
C GLN A 194 18.40 19.00 6.60
N THR A 195 17.18 19.09 7.10
CA THR A 195 16.91 19.75 8.39
C THR A 195 17.39 18.86 9.54
N ILE A 196 17.05 17.58 9.52
CA ILE A 196 17.37 16.64 10.61
C ILE A 196 18.89 16.40 10.73
N ILE A 197 19.61 16.26 9.61
CA ILE A 197 21.04 15.93 9.59
C ILE A 197 21.90 16.94 10.35
N THR A 198 21.47 18.20 10.44
CA THR A 198 22.20 19.27 11.15
C THR A 198 22.41 18.98 12.63
N ASN A 199 21.51 18.20 13.25
CA ASN A 199 21.49 17.93 14.68
C ASN A 199 21.89 16.49 15.04
N MET A 200 22.37 15.69 14.07
CA MET A 200 22.69 14.27 14.26
C MET A 200 24.17 14.03 14.67
N PRO A 201 24.49 12.92 15.37
CA PRO A 201 25.88 12.49 15.58
C PRO A 201 26.49 11.90 14.30
N GLU A 202 27.82 11.94 14.18
CA GLU A 202 28.56 11.65 12.94
C GLU A 202 28.35 10.28 12.26
N PRO A 203 28.05 9.15 12.94
CA PRO A 203 27.68 7.93 12.19
C PRO A 203 26.26 8.00 11.60
N ALA A 204 25.32 8.68 12.27
CA ALA A 204 23.96 8.85 11.76
C ALA A 204 23.91 9.87 10.60
N LYS A 205 24.75 10.91 10.65
CA LYS A 205 24.88 11.90 9.59
C LYS A 205 25.31 11.29 8.26
N SER A 206 26.36 10.47 8.25
CA SER A 206 26.83 9.84 7.00
C SER A 206 25.72 9.03 6.33
N ARG A 207 25.03 8.16 7.10
CA ARG A 207 23.91 7.37 6.58
C ARG A 207 22.77 8.25 6.06
N GLN A 208 22.47 9.34 6.77
CA GLN A 208 21.43 10.28 6.36
C GLN A 208 21.82 11.03 5.08
N GLN A 209 23.10 11.35 4.90
CA GLN A 209 23.63 11.98 3.70
C GLN A 209 23.49 11.06 2.49
N ASP A 210 23.80 9.77 2.63
CA ASP A 210 23.64 8.78 1.56
C ASP A 210 22.18 8.73 1.06
N LEU A 211 21.22 8.78 1.98
CA LEU A 211 19.78 8.81 1.64
C LEU A 211 19.38 10.09 0.89
N ILE A 212 19.93 11.24 1.29
CA ILE A 212 19.71 12.51 0.59
C ILE A 212 20.27 12.45 -0.83
N ASP A 213 21.46 11.89 -1.00
CA ASP A 213 22.12 11.78 -2.30
C ASP A 213 21.38 10.82 -3.23
N LEU A 214 20.87 9.70 -2.70
CA LEU A 214 19.99 8.79 -3.44
C LEU A 214 18.68 9.48 -3.87
N ALA A 215 18.05 10.27 -2.98
CA ALA A 215 16.83 11.01 -3.29
C ALA A 215 17.06 12.06 -4.39
N LYS A 216 18.16 12.82 -4.30
CA LYS A 216 18.56 13.80 -5.33
C LYS A 216 18.87 13.15 -6.67
N LYS A 217 19.57 12.02 -6.65
CA LYS A 217 19.83 11.23 -7.88
C LYS A 217 18.52 10.77 -8.50
N ARG A 218 17.56 10.31 -7.68
CA ARG A 218 16.23 9.93 -8.16
C ARG A 218 15.52 11.13 -8.77
N GLN A 219 15.47 12.27 -8.08
CA GLN A 219 14.85 13.49 -8.59
C GLN A 219 15.44 13.94 -9.94
N ALA A 220 16.77 13.92 -10.07
CA ALA A 220 17.46 14.28 -11.31
C ALA A 220 17.10 13.34 -12.48
N SER A 221 16.77 12.08 -12.22
CA SER A 221 16.32 11.13 -13.25
C SER A 221 14.88 11.34 -13.75
N LEU A 222 14.11 12.22 -13.09
CA LEU A 222 12.72 12.55 -13.44
C LEU A 222 12.59 13.81 -14.31
N SER A 223 13.72 14.47 -14.60
CA SER A 223 13.82 15.71 -15.39
C SER A 223 14.09 15.40 -16.85
#